data_AF-A0A1Q3JCX5-F1
#
_entry.id   AF-A0A1Q3JCX5-F1
#
_cell.length_a   1.000
_cell.length_b   1.000
_cell.length_c   1.000
_cell.angle_alpha   90.00
_cell.angle_beta   90.00
_cell.angle_gamma   90.00
#
_symmetry.space_group_name_H-M   'P 1'
#
loop_
_entity.id
_entity.type
_entity.pdbx_description
1 polymer ?
#
loop_
_entity_poly.entity_id
_entity_poly.type
_entity_poly.pdbx_seq_one_letter_code
_entity_poly.pdbx_strand_id
1 'polypeptide(L)' 'MIERAYELAGTGSFTKATEICRELSKEGYLGAAILLNGGGFRRDIRTRIRFARIAASLVSSA' A
#
# COMPACT_ATOMS: atom_id res chain seq x y z
N MET A 1 1.57 8.66 8.53
CA MET A 1 0.97 7.30 8.42
C MET A 1 0.15 7.13 7.14
N ILE A 2 -0.87 7.96 6.89
CA ILE A 2 -1.68 7.87 5.64
C ILE A 2 -0.83 8.12 4.39
N GLU A 3 -0.06 9.20 4.37
CA GLU A 3 0.86 9.52 3.26
C GLU A 3 1.86 8.38 3.02
N ARG A 4 2.50 7.90 4.09
CA ARG A 4 3.43 6.76 4.03
C ARG A 4 2.77 5.48 3.48
N ALA A 5 1.52 5.21 3.83
CA ALA A 5 0.77 4.09 3.26
C ALA A 5 0.58 4.26 1.75
N TYR A 6 0.34 5.48 1.28
CA TYR A 6 0.23 5.80 -0.15
C TYR A 6 1.55 5.69 -0.90
N GLU A 7 2.67 6.09 -0.28
CA GLU A 7 4.02 5.88 -0.81
C GLU A 7 4.30 4.40 -1.01
N LEU A 8 4.10 3.59 0.05
CA LEU A 8 4.28 2.13 -0.01
C LEU A 8 3.38 1.50 -1.08
N ALA A 9 2.12 1.91 -1.18
CA ALA A 9 1.21 1.44 -2.23
C ALA A 9 1.68 1.79 -3.65
N GLY A 10 2.45 2.86 -3.81
CA GLY A 10 2.98 3.33 -5.10
C GLY A 10 4.24 2.58 -5.57
N THR A 11 4.89 1.81 -4.71
CA THR A 11 6.15 1.10 -5.05
C THR A 11 5.96 -0.06 -6.03
N GLY A 12 4.76 -0.61 -6.14
CA GLY A 12 4.49 -1.84 -6.89
C GLY A 12 4.96 -3.12 -6.19
N SER A 13 5.62 -3.02 -5.02
CA SER A 13 6.17 -4.15 -4.27
C SER A 13 5.12 -4.93 -3.47
N PHE A 14 3.95 -4.35 -3.23
CA PHE A 14 2.88 -4.95 -2.42
C PHE A 14 1.76 -5.53 -3.29
N THR A 15 1.04 -6.52 -2.75
CA THR A 15 -0.15 -7.13 -3.39
C THR A 15 -1.44 -6.86 -2.61
N LYS A 16 -1.33 -6.67 -1.29
CA LYS A 16 -2.46 -6.51 -0.38
C LYS A 16 -2.24 -5.31 0.54
N ALA A 17 -3.33 -4.62 0.86
CA ALA A 17 -3.32 -3.51 1.83
C ALA A 17 -2.82 -3.95 3.22
N THR A 18 -3.04 -5.20 3.60
CA THR A 18 -2.57 -5.75 4.89
C THR A 18 -1.05 -5.86 4.97
N GLU A 19 -0.36 -6.00 3.84
CA GLU A 19 1.11 -6.02 3.79
C GLU A 19 1.67 -4.62 4.08
N ILE A 20 1.02 -3.57 3.55
CA ILE A 20 1.34 -2.18 3.87
C ILE A 20 1.12 -1.90 5.36
N CYS A 21 0.02 -2.37 5.95
CA CYS A 21 -0.20 -2.21 7.39
C CYS A 21 0.90 -2.89 8.22
N ARG A 22 1.39 -4.06 7.78
CA ARG A 22 2.51 -4.75 8.46
C ARG A 22 3.81 -3.96 8.34
N GLU A 23 4.08 -3.41 7.17
CA GLU A 23 5.30 -2.61 6.94
C GLU A 23 5.29 -1.34 7.79
N LEU A 24 4.16 -0.64 7.83
CA LEU A 24 3.97 0.52 8.70
C LEU A 24 4.19 0.18 10.18
N SER A 25 3.72 -0.99 10.64
CA SER A 25 3.99 -1.45 12.02
C SER A 25 5.48 -1.64 12.28
N LYS A 26 6.26 -2.13 11.31
CA LYS A 26 7.73 -2.26 11.44
C LYS A 26 8.42 -0.89 11.48
N GLU A 27 7.88 0.09 10.77
CA GLU A 27 8.35 1.49 10.79
C GLU A 27 7.94 2.25 12.08
N GLY A 28 7.29 1.59 13.04
CA GLY A 28 6.90 2.18 14.32
C GLY A 28 5.51 2.83 14.32
N TYR A 29 4.75 2.73 13.23
CA TYR A 29 3.36 3.21 13.15
C TYR A 29 2.39 2.20 13.80
N LEU A 30 2.45 2.11 15.13
CA LEU A 30 1.56 1.26 15.92
C LEU A 30 0.09 1.64 15.67
N GLY A 31 -0.78 0.63 15.56
CA GLY A 31 -2.21 0.84 15.31
C GLY A 31 -2.58 1.18 13.86
N ALA A 32 -1.64 1.12 12.91
CA ALA A 32 -1.92 1.34 11.48
C ALA A 32 -3.10 0.49 10.98
N ALA A 33 -3.20 -0.78 11.39
CA ALA A 33 -4.32 -1.65 10.99
C ALA A 33 -5.69 -1.12 11.46
N ILE A 34 -5.76 -0.42 12.59
CA ILE A 34 -7.00 0.14 13.16
C ILE A 34 -7.37 1.44 12.44
N LEU A 35 -6.39 2.34 12.27
CA LEU A 35 -6.60 3.64 11.63
C LEU A 35 -6.82 3.53 10.12
N LEU A 36 -6.21 2.52 9.49
CA LEU A 36 -6.32 2.27 8.05
C LEU A 36 -7.45 1.29 7.70
N ASN A 37 -8.34 0.98 8.65
CA ASN A 37 -9.45 0.05 8.46
C ASN A 37 -10.67 0.69 7.76
N GLY A 38 -10.64 1.98 7.42
CA GLY A 38 -11.72 2.65 6.70
C GLY A 38 -12.00 2.04 5.32
N GLY A 39 -13.27 1.84 4.97
CA GLY A 39 -13.67 1.22 3.70
C GLY A 39 -13.17 1.98 2.46
N GLY A 40 -13.30 3.32 2.47
CA GLY A 40 -12.81 4.20 1.41
C GLY A 40 -11.28 4.14 1.28
N PHE A 41 -10.57 4.33 2.38
CA PHE A 41 -9.10 4.24 2.41
C PHE A 41 -8.59 2.90 1.88
N ARG A 42 -9.19 1.77 2.30
CA ARG A 42 -8.81 0.45 1.82
C ARG A 42 -9.08 0.25 0.33
N ARG A 43 -10.17 0.83 -0.19
CA ARG A 43 -10.45 0.82 -1.63
C ARG A 43 -9.37 1.57 -2.39
N ASP A 44 -8.99 2.76 -1.93
CA ASP A 44 -7.97 3.59 -2.58
C ASP A 44 -6.59 2.94 -2.59
N ILE A 45 -6.18 2.35 -1.45
CA ILE A 45 -4.92 1.61 -1.37
C ILE A 45 -4.90 0.43 -2.33
N ARG A 46 -5.99 -0.36 -2.42
CA ARG A 46 -6.05 -1.47 -3.38
C ARG A 46 -5.94 -0.99 -4.82
N THR A 47 -6.61 0.12 -5.15
CA THR A 47 -6.53 0.73 -6.47
C THR A 47 -5.09 1.13 -6.80
N ARG A 48 -4.40 1.83 -5.88
CA ARG A 48 -3.01 2.24 -6.08
C ARG A 48 -2.05 1.06 -6.21
N ILE A 49 -2.18 0.05 -5.34
CA ILE A 49 -1.39 -1.20 -5.44
C ILE A 49 -1.55 -1.81 -6.84
N ARG A 50 -2.79 -1.91 -7.35
CA ARG A 50 -3.05 -2.49 -8.66
C ARG A 50 -2.33 -1.72 -9.77
N PHE A 51 -2.45 -0.39 -9.78
CA PHE A 51 -1.80 0.44 -10.79
C PHE A 51 -0.27 0.39 -10.70
N ALA A 52 0.29 0.48 -9.50
CA ALA A 52 1.72 0.43 -9.28
C ALA A 52 2.33 -0.92 -9.74
N ARG A 53 1.63 -2.03 -9.49
CA ARG A 53 2.03 -3.35 -9.98
C ARG A 53 2.02 -3.44 -11.51
N ILE A 54 0.98 -2.91 -12.15
CA ILE A 54 0.90 -2.88 -13.62
C ILE A 54 2.07 -2.06 -14.18
N ALA A 55 2.29 -0.86 -13.63
CA ALA A 55 3.40 -0.01 -14.04
C ALA A 55 4.75 -0.71 -13.86
N ALA A 56 5.00 -1.34 -12.72
CA ALA A 56 6.21 -2.11 -12.46
C ALA A 56 6.40 -3.27 -13.47
N SER A 57 5.32 -3.99 -13.79
CA SER A 57 5.38 -5.10 -14.76
C SER A 57 5.70 -4.65 -16.19
N LEU A 58 5.27 -3.44 -16.56
CA LEU A 58 5.58 -2.85 -17.87
C LEU A 58 7.05 -2.46 -17.96
N VAL A 59 7.62 -1.92 -16.88
CA VAL A 59 9.05 -1.56 -16.82
C VAL A 59 9.94 -2.79 -16.84
N SER A 60 9.56 -3.88 -16.15
CA SER A 60 10.35 -5.13 -16.15
C SER A 60 10.29 -5.93 -17.46
N SER A 61 9.37 -5.58 -18.36
CA SER A 61 9.22 -6.25 -19.66
C SER A 61 9.84 -5.46 -20.83
N ALA A 62 10.42 -4.29 -20.55
CA ALA A 62 11.09 -3.41 -21.51
C ALA A 62 12.61 -3.56 -21.39
#